data_AF-D9IFL2-F1
#
_entry.id   AF-D9IFL2-F1
#
_cell.length_a   1.000
_cell.length_b   1.000
_cell.length_c   1.000
_cell.angle_alpha   90.00
_cell.angle_beta   90.00
_cell.angle_gamma   90.00
#
_symmetry.space_group_name_H-M   'P 1'
#
loop_
_entity.id
_entity.type
_entity.pdbx_description
1 polymer ?
#
loop_
_entity_poly.entity_id
_entity_poly.type
_entity_poly.pdbx_seq_one_letter_code
_entity_poly.pdbx_strand_id
1 'polypeptide(L)'
;EQLKSQSKAITTSKEIAQVGSISANSDSSVGQIIADAMDKVGKEGVITVEDGKSLENELDVVEGMQFDRGYLSPYFINNQEKQVAALDDPFILIYDKKISNIRDLLPVLEQVAKSSR
;
A
#
# COMPACT_ATOMS: atom_id res chain seq x y z
N GLU A 1 -8.59 -28.47 -12.54
CA GLU A 1 -9.02 -27.90 -13.83
C GLU A 1 -10.47 -27.42 -13.86
N GLN A 2 -11.43 -28.14 -13.28
CA GLN A 2 -12.87 -27.75 -13.29
C GLN A 2 -13.18 -26.34 -12.73
N LEU A 3 -12.45 -25.86 -11.74
CA LEU A 3 -12.65 -24.49 -11.22
C LEU A 3 -12.26 -23.41 -12.25
N LYS A 4 -11.21 -23.65 -13.05
CA LYS A 4 -10.82 -22.73 -14.12
C LYS A 4 -11.86 -22.70 -15.24
N SER A 5 -12.49 -23.83 -15.57
CA SER A 5 -13.53 -23.89 -16.60
C SER A 5 -14.87 -23.27 -16.17
N GLN A 6 -15.13 -23.19 -14.86
CA GLN A 6 -16.32 -22.53 -14.30
C GLN A 6 -16.09 -21.05 -13.99
N SER A 7 -14.83 -20.61 -13.92
CA SER A 7 -14.47 -19.23 -13.66
C SER A 7 -14.96 -18.31 -14.76
N LYS A 8 -15.52 -17.16 -14.38
CA LYS A 8 -15.86 -16.06 -15.28
C LYS A 8 -15.03 -14.85 -14.90
N ALA A 9 -14.42 -14.23 -15.91
CA ALA A 9 -13.68 -12.99 -15.73
C ALA A 9 -14.64 -11.88 -15.31
N ILE A 10 -14.22 -11.09 -14.33
CA ILE A 10 -14.95 -9.94 -13.83
C ILE A 10 -14.71 -8.77 -14.79
N THR A 11 -15.77 -8.19 -15.33
CA THR A 11 -15.66 -7.18 -16.39
C THR A 11 -16.26 -5.84 -16.01
N THR A 12 -17.19 -5.82 -15.07
CA THR A 12 -17.93 -4.61 -14.69
C THR A 12 -17.61 -4.17 -13.27
N SER A 13 -17.61 -2.86 -13.04
CA SER A 13 -17.45 -2.26 -11.71
C SER A 13 -18.50 -2.77 -10.70
N LYS A 14 -19.72 -3.08 -11.18
CA LYS A 14 -20.78 -3.71 -10.38
C LYS A 14 -20.40 -5.08 -9.82
N GLU A 15 -19.75 -5.92 -10.62
CA GLU A 15 -19.30 -7.23 -10.15
C GLU A 15 -18.14 -7.09 -9.14
N ILE A 16 -17.26 -6.09 -9.32
CA ILE A 16 -16.21 -5.75 -8.34
C ILE A 16 -16.84 -5.34 -7.01
N ALA A 17 -17.83 -4.43 -7.05
CA ALA A 17 -18.55 -3.99 -5.86
C ALA A 17 -19.27 -5.15 -5.15
N GLN A 18 -19.85 -6.09 -5.92
CA GLN A 18 -20.52 -7.26 -5.38
C GLN A 18 -19.53 -8.17 -4.63
N VAL A 19 -18.36 -8.45 -5.21
CA VAL A 19 -17.32 -9.24 -4.55
C VAL A 19 -16.82 -8.53 -3.29
N GLY A 20 -16.51 -7.24 -3.39
CA GLY A 20 -16.08 -6.42 -2.25
C GLY A 20 -17.09 -6.42 -1.10
N SER A 21 -18.38 -6.26 -1.41
CA SER A 21 -19.46 -6.28 -0.42
C SER A 21 -19.56 -7.64 0.29
N ILE A 22 -19.49 -8.74 -0.47
CA ILE A 22 -19.56 -10.09 0.11
C ILE A 22 -18.36 -10.35 1.03
N SER A 23 -17.16 -9.93 0.61
CA SER A 23 -15.94 -10.05 1.43
C SER A 23 -15.99 -9.17 2.68
N ALA A 24 -16.66 -8.01 2.61
CA ALA A 24 -16.86 -7.09 3.73
C ALA A 24 -18.11 -7.42 4.57
N ASN A 25 -18.45 -8.71 4.71
CA ASN A 25 -19.60 -9.17 5.50
C ASN A 25 -20.95 -8.55 5.09
N SER A 26 -21.19 -8.47 3.77
CA SER A 26 -22.37 -7.87 3.14
C SER A 26 -22.52 -6.35 3.31
N ASP A 27 -21.45 -5.64 3.63
CA ASP A 27 -21.43 -4.18 3.65
C ASP A 27 -21.30 -3.62 2.23
N SER A 28 -22.41 -3.09 1.71
CA SER A 28 -22.46 -2.49 0.37
C SER A 28 -21.67 -1.19 0.26
N SER A 29 -21.47 -0.45 1.36
CA SER A 29 -20.69 0.79 1.35
C SER A 29 -19.21 0.52 1.09
N VAL A 30 -18.67 -0.54 1.71
CA VAL A 30 -17.28 -0.98 1.51
C VAL A 30 -17.07 -1.55 0.11
N GLY A 31 -18.02 -2.32 -0.40
CA GLY A 31 -17.95 -2.80 -1.78
C GLY A 31 -17.93 -1.67 -2.80
N GLN A 32 -18.78 -0.65 -2.59
CA GLN A 32 -18.86 0.49 -3.50
C GLN A 32 -17.58 1.33 -3.50
N ILE A 33 -17.00 1.64 -2.33
CA ILE A 33 -15.77 2.45 -2.26
C ILE A 33 -14.58 1.74 -2.91
N ILE A 34 -14.49 0.40 -2.80
CA ILE A 34 -13.45 -0.39 -3.48
C ILE A 34 -13.62 -0.32 -5.00
N ALA A 35 -14.86 -0.42 -5.49
CA ALA A 35 -15.14 -0.33 -6.92
C ALA A 35 -14.82 1.06 -7.47
N ASP A 36 -15.22 2.12 -6.75
CA ASP A 36 -14.91 3.51 -7.11
C ASP A 36 -13.39 3.77 -7.09
N ALA A 37 -12.67 3.20 -6.13
CA ALA A 37 -11.21 3.28 -6.07
C ALA A 37 -10.57 2.61 -7.30
N MET A 38 -10.97 1.37 -7.61
CA MET A 38 -10.49 0.62 -8.78
C MET A 38 -10.76 1.35 -10.10
N ASP A 39 -11.90 2.02 -10.22
CA ASP A 39 -12.23 2.81 -11.41
C ASP A 39 -11.35 4.06 -11.53
N LYS A 40 -10.95 4.69 -10.41
CA LYS A 40 -10.04 5.86 -10.40
C LYS A 40 -8.58 5.47 -10.67
N VAL A 41 -8.07 4.40 -10.05
CA VAL A 41 -6.64 4.01 -10.17
C VAL A 41 -6.36 3.04 -11.32
N GLY A 42 -7.41 2.44 -11.89
CA GLY A 42 -7.31 1.38 -12.88
C GLY A 42 -7.09 0.00 -12.25
N LYS A 43 -7.27 -1.07 -13.03
CA LYS A 43 -7.21 -2.46 -12.55
C LYS A 43 -5.86 -2.89 -11.97
N GLU A 44 -4.78 -2.20 -12.33
CA GLU A 44 -3.43 -2.45 -11.83
C GLU A 44 -2.93 -1.32 -10.90
N GLY A 45 -3.83 -0.42 -10.49
CA GLY A 45 -3.53 0.62 -9.53
C GLY A 45 -3.34 0.07 -8.12
N VAL A 46 -2.56 0.79 -7.32
CA VAL A 46 -2.31 0.44 -5.91
C VAL A 46 -3.39 1.10 -5.05
N ILE A 47 -3.98 0.31 -4.15
CA ILE A 47 -4.96 0.80 -3.17
C ILE A 47 -4.37 0.55 -1.78
N THR A 48 -4.26 1.61 -0.99
CA THR A 48 -3.87 1.58 0.42
C THR A 48 -5.07 1.96 1.28
N VAL A 49 -5.09 1.49 2.54
CA VAL A 49 -6.13 1.82 3.51
C VAL A 49 -5.44 2.41 4.73
N GLU A 50 -5.93 3.56 5.16
CA GLU A 50 -5.45 4.30 6.34
C GLU A 50 -6.59 4.53 7.32
N ASP A 51 -6.26 4.71 8.60
CA ASP A 51 -7.26 4.97 9.64
C ASP A 51 -7.76 6.41 9.51
N GLY A 52 -9.01 6.56 9.06
CA GLY A 52 -9.68 7.85 8.92
C GLY A 52 -9.94 8.53 10.26
N LYS A 53 -9.89 9.87 10.28
CA LYS A 53 -10.27 10.69 11.46
C LYS A 53 -11.76 11.04 11.47
N SER A 54 -12.45 10.83 10.34
CA SER A 54 -13.87 11.12 10.14
C SER A 54 -14.75 9.91 10.46
N LEU A 55 -16.06 10.16 10.60
CA LEU A 55 -17.07 9.09 10.65
C LEU A 55 -17.42 8.55 9.26
N GLU A 56 -17.10 9.31 8.21
CA GLU A 56 -17.36 8.94 6.82
C GLU A 56 -16.10 8.34 6.17
N ASN A 57 -16.31 7.43 5.22
CA ASN A 57 -15.23 6.86 4.44
C ASN A 57 -14.79 7.86 3.36
N GLU A 58 -13.48 8.09 3.26
CA GLU A 58 -12.88 9.03 2.31
C GLU A 58 -12.10 8.26 1.24
N LEU A 59 -12.13 8.76 -0.01
CA LEU A 59 -11.39 8.17 -1.14
C LEU A 59 -10.55 9.25 -1.82
N ASP A 60 -9.27 9.26 -1.47
CA ASP A 60 -8.28 10.15 -2.05
C ASP A 60 -7.34 9.41 -3.00
N VAL A 61 -7.04 10.05 -4.13
CA VAL A 61 -6.01 9.58 -5.06
C VAL A 61 -4.78 10.42 -4.84
N VAL A 62 -3.73 9.79 -4.33
CA VAL A 62 -2.43 10.43 -4.13
C VAL A 62 -1.47 9.99 -5.22
N GLU A 63 -0.63 10.92 -5.67
CA GLU A 63 0.50 10.57 -6.53
C GLU A 63 1.55 9.84 -5.69
N GLY A 64 1.83 8.60 -6.06
CA GLY A 64 2.75 7.73 -5.35
C GLY A 64 3.39 6.71 -6.28
N MET A 65 4.30 5.90 -5.71
CA MET A 65 4.99 4.86 -6.46
C MET A 65 5.15 3.62 -5.60
N GLN A 66 4.83 2.47 -6.17
CA GLN A 66 5.13 1.16 -5.61
C GLN A 66 6.10 0.43 -6.52
N PHE A 67 7.02 -0.31 -5.91
CA PHE A 67 7.98 -1.17 -6.61
C PHE A 67 8.07 -2.53 -5.91
N ASP A 68 8.38 -3.58 -6.67
CA ASP A 68 8.48 -4.95 -6.17
C ASP A 68 9.82 -5.19 -5.42
N ARG A 69 10.07 -4.42 -4.36
CA ARG A 69 11.19 -4.60 -3.43
C ARG A 69 10.70 -4.47 -1.99
N GLY A 70 10.95 -5.51 -1.19
CA GLY A 70 10.73 -5.46 0.26
C GLY A 70 11.94 -4.94 1.03
N TYR A 71 11.80 -4.92 2.35
CA TYR A 71 12.89 -4.64 3.28
C TYR A 71 13.99 -5.72 3.21
N LEU A 72 15.25 -5.31 3.40
CA LEU A 72 16.39 -6.25 3.38
C LEU A 72 16.46 -7.15 4.62
N SER A 73 15.88 -6.70 5.73
CA SER A 73 15.91 -7.41 7.02
C SER A 73 14.57 -7.29 7.73
N PRO A 74 14.04 -8.38 8.31
CA PRO A 74 12.80 -8.35 9.09
C PRO A 74 12.84 -7.42 10.31
N TYR A 75 14.04 -7.03 10.78
CA TYR A 75 14.19 -6.08 11.88
C TYR A 75 13.70 -4.66 11.57
N PHE A 76 13.39 -4.35 10.30
CA PHE A 76 12.78 -3.07 9.94
C PHE A 76 11.26 -3.02 10.18
N ILE A 77 10.62 -4.14 10.50
CA ILE A 77 9.18 -4.19 10.80
C ILE A 77 8.91 -3.44 12.11
N ASN A 78 8.09 -2.40 12.04
CA ASN A 78 7.60 -1.67 13.21
C ASN A 78 6.10 -1.87 13.48
N ASN A 79 5.37 -2.48 12.54
CA ASN A 79 4.02 -2.99 12.76
C ASN A 79 4.03 -4.52 12.59
N GLN A 80 4.04 -5.23 13.72
CA GLN A 80 4.14 -6.70 13.74
C GLN A 80 2.87 -7.40 13.26
N GLU A 81 1.69 -6.80 13.46
CA GLU A 81 0.41 -7.40 13.06
C GLU A 81 0.28 -7.44 11.54
N LYS A 82 0.62 -6.32 10.88
CA LYS A 82 0.56 -6.19 9.41
C LYS A 82 1.86 -6.67 8.73
N GLN A 83 2.92 -6.95 9.49
CA GLN A 83 4.27 -7.26 8.98
C GLN A 83 4.82 -6.19 8.03
N VAL A 84 4.66 -4.91 8.39
CA VAL A 84 5.09 -3.77 7.55
C VAL A 84 6.07 -2.85 8.28
N ALA A 85 6.87 -2.13 7.48
CA ALA A 85 7.67 -1.01 7.91
C ALA A 85 6.97 0.29 7.47
N ALA A 86 6.23 0.93 8.36
CA ALA A 86 5.51 2.16 8.11
C ALA A 86 6.29 3.36 8.66
N LEU A 87 6.67 4.32 7.82
CA LEU A 87 7.44 5.50 8.23
C LEU A 87 6.66 6.76 7.88
N ASP A 88 6.51 7.65 8.84
CA ASP A 88 5.85 8.96 8.64
C ASP A 88 6.88 10.01 8.22
N ASP A 89 6.58 10.78 7.16
CA ASP A 89 7.43 11.83 6.58
C ASP A 89 8.95 11.49 6.44
N PRO A 90 9.31 10.31 5.87
CA PRO A 90 10.69 9.84 5.86
C PRO A 90 11.57 10.58 4.84
N PHE A 91 12.87 10.58 5.11
CA PHE A 91 13.87 10.88 4.08
C PHE A 91 14.12 9.65 3.19
N ILE A 92 14.22 9.86 1.88
CA ILE A 92 14.51 8.81 0.90
C ILE A 92 15.94 9.01 0.39
N LEU A 93 16.83 8.06 0.69
CA LEU A 93 18.19 8.03 0.14
C LEU A 93 18.21 7.25 -1.16
N ILE A 94 18.51 7.93 -2.27
CA ILE A 94 18.72 7.30 -3.58
C ILE A 94 20.23 7.21 -3.84
N TYR A 95 20.73 6.00 -4.05
CA TYR A 95 22.15 5.75 -4.26
C TYR A 95 22.37 4.69 -5.35
N ASP A 96 23.22 4.99 -6.33
CA ASP A 96 23.42 4.20 -7.56
C ASP A 96 24.49 3.09 -7.42
N LYS A 97 24.95 2.81 -6.20
CA LYS A 97 25.99 1.78 -5.95
C LYS A 97 25.63 0.92 -4.75
N LYS A 98 26.30 -0.22 -4.60
CA LYS A 98 26.17 -1.04 -3.39
C LYS A 98 26.78 -0.31 -2.20
N ILE A 99 26.05 -0.25 -1.11
CA ILE A 99 26.57 0.22 0.18
C ILE A 99 27.20 -0.99 0.89
N SER A 100 28.53 -1.07 0.87
CA SER A 100 29.27 -2.15 1.53
C SER A 100 29.92 -1.69 2.84
N ASN A 101 30.10 -0.38 3.04
CA ASN A 101 30.77 0.19 4.19
C ASN A 101 29.85 1.21 4.89
N ILE A 102 29.66 1.03 6.20
CA ILE A 102 28.84 1.93 7.01
C ILE A 102 29.43 3.34 7.14
N ARG A 103 30.76 3.50 6.98
CA ARG A 103 31.42 4.81 7.08
C ARG A 103 30.90 5.82 6.08
N ASP A 104 30.47 5.35 4.91
CA ASP A 104 29.92 6.21 3.85
C ASP A 104 28.50 6.71 4.21
N LEU A 105 27.79 5.98 5.08
CA LEU A 105 26.45 6.34 5.56
C LEU A 105 26.46 7.23 6.80
N LEU A 106 27.50 7.16 7.65
CA LEU A 106 27.54 7.88 8.92
C LEU A 106 27.24 9.39 8.79
N PRO A 107 27.86 10.14 7.86
CA PRO A 107 27.59 11.58 7.74
C PRO A 107 26.13 11.89 7.40
N VAL A 108 25.50 11.04 6.57
CA VAL A 108 24.10 11.21 6.16
C VAL A 108 23.16 10.88 7.31
N LEU A 109 23.42 9.78 8.03
CA LEU A 109 22.64 9.38 9.20
C LEU A 109 22.69 10.43 10.31
N GLU A 110 23.86 11.05 10.55
CA GLU A 110 24.00 12.15 11.50
C GLU A 110 23.17 13.38 11.10
N GLN A 111 23.13 13.72 9.81
CA GLN A 111 22.32 14.84 9.32
C GLN A 111 20.82 14.56 9.47
N VAL A 112 20.38 13.33 9.16
CA VAL A 112 18.99 12.92 9.33
C VAL A 112 18.58 12.97 10.81
N ALA A 113 19.43 12.43 11.71
CA ALA A 113 19.16 12.46 13.15
C ALA A 113 19.09 13.89 13.72
N LYS A 114 19.97 14.79 13.25
CA LYS A 114 19.96 16.21 13.64
C LYS A 114 18.75 16.98 13.11
N SER A 115 18.16 16.54 12.00
CA SER A 115 17.02 17.22 11.39
C SER A 115 15.73 17.09 12.22
N SER A 116 15.73 16.28 13.29
CA SER A 116 14.69 16.17 14.34
C SER A 116 13.28 16.49 13.83
N ARG A 117 12.84 15.67 12.87
CA ARG A 117 11.43 15.38 12.69
C ARG A 117 11.04 14.28 13.66
#